data_AF-A0A7G2S5M3-F1
#
_entry.id   AF-A0A7G2S5M3-F1
#
_cell.length_a   1.000
_cell.length_b   1.000
_cell.length_c   1.000
_cell.angle_alpha   90.00
_cell.angle_beta   90.00
_cell.angle_gamma   90.00
#
_symmetry.space_group_name_H-M   'P 1'
#
loop_
_entity.id
_entity.type
_entity.pdbx_description
1 polymer ?
#
loop_
_entity_poly.entity_id
_entity_poly.type
_entity_poly.pdbx_seq_one_letter_code
_entity_poly.pdbx_strand_id
1 'polypeptide(L)'
;MSHHTDGRKRRVPLGQRVAQTLLRLTGWRAGPFPDIDRAVIAGGPHTSNWDGVLALVSRSALQQDVNVMIKHSLFKGPLGWLLRKLGAMPIERGKAGGMVEQTVAQFRQRDKLLIAVTPEGTRSNAEQWKLGFYHIAKQANVPIILALADYKAKTFSFPVVIYPSDDMEADLQQIYAHFASATPKHPSKLSGPVRAHYGE
;
A
#
# COMPACT_ATOMS: atom_id res chain seq x y z
N MET A 1 -9.69 -0.62 -44.96
CA MET A 1 -10.42 -1.80 -44.43
C MET A 1 -10.43 -1.70 -42.91
N SER A 2 -11.64 -1.64 -42.36
CA SER A 2 -12.11 -1.56 -40.96
C SER A 2 -11.10 -1.66 -39.80
N HIS A 3 -10.98 -0.59 -39.01
CA HIS A 3 -10.57 -0.66 -37.61
C HIS A 3 -11.73 -1.22 -36.79
N HIS A 4 -11.60 -2.47 -36.34
CA HIS A 4 -12.56 -3.07 -35.42
C HIS A 4 -12.19 -2.67 -33.99
N THR A 5 -12.82 -1.61 -33.48
CA THR A 5 -12.80 -1.29 -32.05
C THR A 5 -13.66 -2.33 -31.32
N ASP A 6 -13.05 -3.30 -30.65
CA ASP A 6 -13.74 -4.23 -29.73
C ASP A 6 -14.28 -3.44 -28.53
N GLY A 7 -15.50 -2.93 -28.68
CA GLY A 7 -16.28 -2.23 -27.67
C GLY A 7 -16.86 -3.16 -26.61
N ARG A 8 -16.10 -4.14 -26.13
CA ARG A 8 -16.49 -4.96 -24.98
C ARG A 8 -16.55 -4.06 -23.75
N LYS A 9 -17.75 -3.62 -23.38
CA LYS A 9 -18.05 -2.99 -22.08
C LYS A 9 -17.45 -3.87 -20.98
N ARG A 10 -16.31 -3.45 -20.42
CA ARG A 10 -15.60 -4.18 -19.36
C ARG A 10 -16.59 -4.37 -18.20
N ARG A 11 -17.06 -5.61 -17.99
CA ARG A 11 -18.02 -5.89 -16.92
C ARG A 11 -17.34 -5.61 -15.59
N VAL A 12 -17.83 -4.59 -14.89
CA VAL A 12 -17.44 -4.24 -13.52
C VAL A 12 -17.72 -5.45 -12.63
N PRO A 13 -16.70 -6.09 -12.02
CA PRO A 13 -16.89 -7.27 -11.18
C PRO A 13 -17.81 -6.97 -9.99
N LEU A 14 -18.55 -7.98 -9.53
CA LEU A 14 -19.47 -7.82 -8.40
C LEU A 14 -18.76 -7.27 -7.16
N GLY A 15 -17.54 -7.75 -6.87
CA GLY A 15 -16.72 -7.26 -5.75
C GLY A 15 -16.37 -5.77 -5.84
N GLN A 16 -16.14 -5.26 -7.06
CA GLN A 16 -15.88 -3.83 -7.28
C GLN A 16 -17.13 -3.00 -6.97
N ARG A 17 -18.31 -3.43 -7.45
CA ARG A 17 -19.58 -2.73 -7.18
C ARG A 17 -19.91 -2.71 -5.70
N VAL A 18 -19.76 -3.85 -5.02
CA VAL A 18 -19.98 -3.96 -3.57
C VAL A 18 -19.04 -3.01 -2.83
N ALA A 19 -17.75 -2.99 -3.16
CA ALA A 19 -16.80 -2.10 -2.53
C ALA A 19 -17.13 -0.62 -2.77
N GLN A 20 -17.47 -0.24 -4.00
CA GLN A 20 -17.90 1.13 -4.33
C GLN A 20 -19.17 1.54 -3.56
N THR A 21 -20.13 0.64 -3.42
CA THR A 21 -21.35 0.88 -2.63
C THR A 21 -21.02 1.03 -1.15
N LEU A 22 -20.18 0.16 -0.57
CA LEU A 22 -19.77 0.27 0.84
C LEU A 22 -19.08 1.60 1.14
N LEU A 23 -18.17 2.04 0.27
CA LEU A 23 -17.53 3.36 0.38
C LEU A 23 -18.59 4.47 0.36
N ARG A 24 -19.48 4.46 -0.65
CA ARG A 24 -20.56 5.47 -0.76
C ARG A 24 -21.47 5.52 0.48
N LEU A 25 -21.91 4.36 0.99
CA LEU A 25 -22.80 4.27 2.15
C LEU A 25 -22.14 4.74 3.45
N THR A 26 -20.84 4.55 3.59
CA THR A 26 -20.08 4.99 4.77
C THR A 26 -19.58 6.43 4.64
N GLY A 27 -19.84 7.08 3.49
CA GLY A 27 -19.37 8.42 3.14
C GLY A 27 -17.89 8.47 2.74
N TRP A 28 -17.26 7.31 2.55
CA TRP A 28 -15.87 7.21 2.12
C TRP A 28 -15.73 7.27 0.61
N ARG A 29 -14.57 7.74 0.14
CA ARG A 29 -14.20 7.75 -1.27
C ARG A 29 -12.78 7.22 -1.45
N ALA A 30 -12.58 6.39 -2.46
CA ALA A 30 -11.25 6.01 -2.90
C ALA A 30 -10.83 6.98 -4.02
N GLY A 31 -9.70 7.65 -3.85
CA GLY A 31 -9.10 8.51 -4.87
C GLY A 31 -8.58 7.71 -6.06
N PRO A 32 -8.28 8.37 -7.19
CA PRO A 32 -7.70 7.69 -8.34
C PRO A 32 -6.36 7.05 -7.96
N PHE A 33 -6.13 5.83 -8.44
CA PHE A 33 -4.84 5.18 -8.33
C PHE A 33 -3.93 5.67 -9.46
N PRO A 34 -2.63 5.97 -9.21
CA PRO A 34 -1.70 6.34 -10.27
C PRO A 34 -1.57 5.25 -11.34
N ASP A 35 -1.38 5.62 -12.60
CA ASP A 35 -1.17 4.67 -13.70
C ASP A 35 0.26 4.10 -13.66
N ILE A 36 0.50 3.23 -12.67
CA ILE A 36 1.80 2.64 -12.34
C ILE A 36 1.62 1.15 -12.11
N ASP A 37 2.32 0.34 -12.92
CA ASP A 37 2.23 -1.13 -12.87
C ASP A 37 3.15 -1.75 -11.80
N ARG A 38 4.21 -1.05 -11.39
CA ARG A 38 5.21 -1.54 -10.42
C ARG A 38 5.52 -0.47 -9.38
N ALA A 39 5.22 -0.74 -8.13
CA ALA A 39 5.48 0.18 -7.03
C ALA A 39 5.48 -0.51 -5.67
N VAL A 40 6.16 0.13 -4.71
CA VAL A 40 5.93 -0.12 -3.28
C VAL A 40 4.87 0.88 -2.80
N ILE A 41 3.80 0.40 -2.20
CA ILE A 41 2.75 1.25 -1.61
C ILE A 41 3.02 1.34 -0.12
N ALA A 42 3.47 2.50 0.36
CA ALA A 42 3.56 2.79 1.77
C ALA A 42 2.20 3.31 2.25
N GLY A 43 1.53 2.55 3.12
CA GLY A 43 0.30 3.02 3.75
C GLY A 43 0.59 3.79 5.05
N GLY A 44 -0.30 4.71 5.41
CA GLY A 44 -0.28 5.38 6.71
C GLY A 44 -1.20 6.60 6.76
N PRO A 45 -1.31 7.28 7.92
CA PRO A 45 -0.80 6.83 9.22
C PRO A 45 -1.60 5.62 9.75
N HIS A 46 -0.91 4.60 10.26
CA HIS A 46 -1.56 3.36 10.73
C HIS A 46 -1.89 3.44 12.22
N THR A 47 -3.11 3.89 12.52
CA THR A 47 -3.56 4.10 13.92
C THR A 47 -4.72 3.19 14.32
N SER A 48 -5.31 2.43 13.37
CA SER A 48 -6.46 1.56 13.58
C SER A 48 -6.48 0.33 12.67
N ASN A 49 -7.19 -0.73 13.08
CA ASN A 49 -7.51 -1.86 12.18
C ASN A 49 -8.38 -1.44 11.00
N TRP A 50 -9.17 -0.37 11.18
CA TRP A 50 -10.00 0.19 10.12
C TRP A 50 -9.18 0.69 8.93
N ASP A 51 -7.92 1.07 9.13
CA ASP A 51 -7.02 1.48 8.04
C ASP A 51 -6.81 0.33 7.06
N GLY A 52 -6.60 -0.89 7.57
CA GLY A 52 -6.48 -2.10 6.75
C GLY A 52 -7.78 -2.49 6.04
N VAL A 53 -8.93 -2.29 6.69
CA VAL A 53 -10.25 -2.51 6.07
C VAL A 53 -10.46 -1.52 4.92
N LEU A 54 -10.16 -0.24 5.13
CA LEU A 54 -10.27 0.80 4.11
C LEU A 54 -9.33 0.52 2.94
N ALA A 55 -8.09 0.07 3.20
CA ALA A 55 -7.16 -0.33 2.16
C ALA A 55 -7.69 -1.50 1.33
N LEU A 56 -8.25 -2.54 1.96
CA LEU A 56 -8.82 -3.70 1.27
C LEU A 56 -10.05 -3.33 0.43
N VAL A 57 -10.97 -2.54 0.98
CA VAL A 57 -12.16 -2.07 0.26
C VAL A 57 -11.76 -1.17 -0.91
N SER A 58 -10.82 -0.24 -0.70
CA SER A 58 -10.33 0.67 -1.74
C SER A 58 -9.61 -0.09 -2.86
N ARG A 59 -8.79 -1.09 -2.53
CA ARG A 59 -8.18 -2.02 -3.49
C ARG A 59 -9.23 -2.64 -4.41
N SER A 60 -10.30 -3.18 -3.83
CA SER A 60 -11.41 -3.81 -4.59
C SER A 60 -12.17 -2.79 -5.44
N ALA A 61 -12.47 -1.61 -4.89
CA ALA A 61 -13.21 -0.55 -5.59
C ALA A 61 -12.44 -0.01 -6.81
N LEU A 62 -11.11 0.04 -6.71
CA LEU A 62 -10.19 0.51 -7.75
C LEU A 62 -9.68 -0.60 -8.67
N GLN A 63 -10.03 -1.86 -8.39
CA GLN A 63 -9.55 -3.06 -9.10
C GLN A 63 -8.02 -3.19 -9.19
N GLN A 64 -7.32 -2.77 -8.14
CA GLN A 64 -5.87 -2.86 -8.10
C GLN A 64 -5.43 -4.19 -7.52
N ASP A 65 -4.48 -4.86 -8.17
CA ASP A 65 -3.91 -6.10 -7.65
C ASP A 65 -2.72 -5.84 -6.74
N VAL A 66 -3.03 -5.39 -5.52
CA VAL A 66 -2.03 -5.03 -4.51
C VAL A 66 -1.65 -6.23 -3.66
N ASN A 67 -0.38 -6.60 -3.68
CA ASN A 67 0.15 -7.72 -2.93
C ASN A 67 0.57 -7.31 -1.52
N VAL A 68 0.51 -8.24 -0.57
CA VAL A 68 0.99 -8.04 0.80
C VAL A 68 1.98 -9.13 1.18
N MET A 69 3.08 -8.76 1.83
CA MET A 69 4.09 -9.74 2.25
C MET A 69 3.68 -10.40 3.57
N ILE A 70 3.56 -11.73 3.58
CA ILE A 70 3.18 -12.52 4.75
C ILE A 70 4.25 -13.57 5.04
N LYS A 71 4.46 -13.88 6.32
CA LYS A 71 5.44 -14.89 6.76
C LYS A 71 5.20 -16.23 6.06
N HIS A 72 6.23 -16.78 5.41
CA HIS A 72 6.14 -18.03 4.64
C HIS A 72 5.55 -19.19 5.45
N SER A 73 5.81 -19.28 6.75
CA SER A 73 5.28 -20.35 7.61
C SER A 73 3.74 -20.44 7.64
N LEU A 74 3.04 -19.37 7.28
CA LEU A 74 1.57 -19.32 7.18
C LEU A 74 1.03 -19.89 5.86
N PHE A 75 1.90 -20.21 4.90
CA PHE A 75 1.52 -20.73 3.59
C PHE A 75 1.41 -22.26 3.54
N LYS A 76 1.16 -22.90 4.69
CA LYS A 76 1.00 -24.36 4.79
C LYS A 76 -0.48 -24.75 4.68
N GLY A 77 -0.77 -25.83 3.96
CA GLY A 77 -2.11 -26.40 3.84
C GLY A 77 -3.14 -25.48 3.13
N PRO A 78 -4.44 -25.67 3.37
CA PRO A 78 -5.51 -24.89 2.74
C PRO A 78 -5.41 -23.38 2.95
N LEU A 79 -4.88 -22.96 4.11
CA LEU A 79 -4.65 -21.55 4.42
C LEU A 79 -3.68 -20.91 3.43
N GLY A 80 -2.61 -21.61 3.05
CA GLY A 80 -1.64 -21.10 2.09
C GLY A 80 -2.22 -20.87 0.69
N TRP A 81 -3.13 -21.75 0.26
CA TRP A 81 -3.84 -21.56 -1.01
C TRP A 81 -4.74 -20.33 -0.98
N LEU A 82 -5.47 -20.12 0.11
CA LEU A 82 -6.32 -18.93 0.30
C LEU A 82 -5.49 -17.64 0.30
N LEU A 83 -4.38 -17.61 1.06
CA LEU A 83 -3.50 -16.45 1.13
C LEU A 83 -2.96 -16.06 -0.25
N ARG A 84 -2.54 -17.02 -1.08
CA ARG A 84 -2.10 -16.74 -2.46
C ARG A 84 -3.22 -16.15 -3.32
N LYS A 85 -4.44 -16.67 -3.20
CA LYS A 85 -5.60 -16.12 -3.92
C LYS A 85 -5.94 -14.68 -3.52
N LEU A 86 -5.61 -14.28 -2.30
CA LEU A 86 -5.81 -12.91 -1.80
C LEU A 86 -4.67 -11.95 -2.17
N GLY A 87 -3.66 -12.42 -2.92
CA GLY A 87 -2.48 -11.63 -3.27
C GLY A 87 -1.44 -11.56 -2.15
N ALA A 88 -1.44 -12.50 -1.21
CA ALA A 88 -0.37 -12.57 -0.23
C ALA A 88 0.86 -13.24 -0.83
N MET A 89 2.01 -12.57 -0.71
CA MET A 89 3.31 -13.06 -1.14
C MET A 89 4.06 -13.63 0.05
N PRO A 90 4.51 -14.91 -0.01
CA PRO A 90 5.29 -15.50 1.06
C PRO A 90 6.68 -14.87 1.12
N ILE A 91 7.11 -14.48 2.33
CA ILE A 91 8.48 -14.03 2.58
C ILE A 91 9.13 -14.84 3.70
N GLU A 92 10.38 -15.23 3.50
CA GLU A 92 11.16 -15.96 4.48
C GLU A 92 12.01 -14.99 5.30
N ARG A 93 11.65 -14.80 6.57
CA ARG A 93 12.40 -13.98 7.51
C ARG A 93 13.53 -14.83 8.11
N GLY A 94 14.79 -14.41 7.91
CA GLY A 94 15.97 -15.04 8.53
C GLY A 94 16.79 -15.99 7.65
N LYS A 95 16.52 -16.12 6.34
CA LYS A 95 17.43 -16.78 5.39
C LYS A 95 18.44 -15.78 4.78
N ALA A 96 19.51 -16.31 4.17
CA ALA A 96 20.45 -15.55 3.36
C ALA A 96 19.68 -14.78 2.26
N GLY A 97 19.97 -13.48 2.16
CA GLY A 97 19.26 -12.52 1.33
C GLY A 97 17.91 -12.09 1.90
N GLY A 98 17.95 -11.12 2.83
CA GLY A 98 16.81 -10.71 3.65
C GLY A 98 15.55 -10.30 2.86
N MET A 99 14.48 -9.91 3.58
CA MET A 99 13.19 -9.54 2.99
C MET A 99 13.32 -8.56 1.80
N VAL A 100 14.26 -7.62 1.88
CA VAL A 100 14.54 -6.65 0.81
C VAL A 100 14.94 -7.36 -0.49
N GLU A 101 15.98 -8.18 -0.46
CA GLU A 101 16.52 -8.87 -1.65
C GLU A 101 15.50 -9.82 -2.29
N GLN A 102 14.77 -10.58 -1.47
CA GLN A 102 13.69 -11.45 -1.95
C GLN A 102 12.64 -10.63 -2.70
N THR A 103 12.25 -9.47 -2.16
CA THR A 103 11.23 -8.61 -2.79
C THR A 103 11.75 -7.95 -4.07
N VAL A 104 13.00 -7.50 -4.07
CA VAL A 104 13.66 -6.95 -5.27
C VAL A 104 13.72 -8.00 -6.38
N ALA A 105 14.03 -9.26 -6.06
CA ALA A 105 13.98 -10.35 -7.03
C ALA A 105 12.57 -10.57 -7.60
N GLN A 106 11.52 -10.40 -6.79
CA GLN A 106 10.14 -10.48 -7.26
C GLN A 106 9.77 -9.35 -8.25
N PHE A 107 10.30 -8.13 -8.05
CA PHE A 107 10.14 -7.02 -8.99
C PHE A 107 10.86 -7.25 -10.32
N ARG A 108 12.04 -7.89 -10.30
CA ARG A 108 12.80 -8.23 -11.51
C ARG A 108 12.11 -9.29 -12.38
N GLN A 109 11.23 -10.10 -11.80
CA GLN A 109 10.56 -11.23 -12.48
C GLN A 109 9.16 -10.90 -12.99
N ARG A 110 8.63 -9.70 -12.71
CA ARG A 110 7.25 -9.34 -13.02
C ARG A 110 7.14 -7.96 -13.66
N ASP A 111 6.37 -7.90 -14.74
CA ASP A 111 6.04 -6.63 -15.40
C ASP A 111 5.01 -5.82 -14.60
N LYS A 112 4.22 -6.48 -13.76
CA LYS A 112 3.22 -5.87 -12.87
C LYS A 112 3.37 -6.40 -11.46
N LEU A 113 3.61 -5.50 -10.51
CA LEU A 113 3.77 -5.83 -9.10
C LEU A 113 3.56 -4.60 -8.22
N LEU A 114 2.42 -4.52 -7.55
CA LEU A 114 2.17 -3.56 -6.49
C LEU A 114 2.32 -4.26 -5.15
N ILE A 115 3.13 -3.73 -4.22
CA ILE A 115 3.31 -4.32 -2.89
C ILE A 115 2.96 -3.29 -1.82
N ALA A 116 1.93 -3.55 -1.01
CA ALA A 116 1.59 -2.72 0.13
C ALA A 116 2.35 -3.14 1.39
N VAL A 117 2.85 -2.13 2.09
CA VAL A 117 3.56 -2.25 3.36
C VAL A 117 3.15 -1.13 4.31
N THR A 118 3.30 -1.40 5.61
CA THR A 118 3.11 -0.41 6.67
C THR A 118 4.49 -0.11 7.26
N PRO A 119 5.11 1.05 6.95
CA PRO A 119 6.47 1.33 7.39
C PRO A 119 6.64 1.32 8.91
N GLU A 120 5.62 1.80 9.63
CA GLU A 120 5.53 1.79 11.10
C GLU A 120 5.61 0.36 11.68
N GLY A 121 5.13 -0.65 10.95
CA GLY A 121 5.12 -2.05 11.38
C GLY A 121 4.26 -2.38 12.61
N THR A 122 3.64 -1.38 13.22
CA THR A 122 2.69 -1.47 14.34
C THR A 122 1.58 -0.42 14.15
N ARG A 123 0.52 -0.50 14.96
CA ARG A 123 -0.65 0.40 14.93
C ARG A 123 -0.66 1.44 16.06
N SER A 124 0.42 1.51 16.83
CA SER A 124 0.51 2.35 18.02
C SER A 124 1.95 2.74 18.28
N ASN A 125 2.22 4.06 18.26
CA ASN A 125 3.42 4.68 18.81
C ASN A 125 4.74 4.03 18.39
N ALA A 126 4.89 3.70 17.10
CA ALA A 126 6.18 3.23 16.60
C ALA A 126 7.22 4.35 16.81
N GLU A 127 8.26 4.11 17.60
CA GLU A 127 9.33 5.11 17.82
C GLU A 127 10.08 5.44 16.53
N GLN A 128 10.28 4.41 15.68
CA GLN A 128 10.97 4.51 14.41
C GLN A 128 10.30 3.64 13.35
N TRP A 129 10.54 3.96 12.08
CA TRP A 129 10.05 3.20 10.93
C TRP A 129 11.00 2.09 10.52
N LYS A 130 10.44 1.03 9.91
CA LYS A 130 11.21 -0.01 9.24
C LYS A 130 11.48 0.42 7.80
N LEU A 131 12.74 0.70 7.46
CA LEU A 131 13.14 1.26 6.16
C LEU A 131 13.19 0.24 5.00
N GLY A 132 12.76 -1.01 5.22
CA GLY A 132 12.78 -2.04 4.19
C GLY A 132 12.00 -1.65 2.92
N PHE A 133 10.88 -0.91 3.06
CA PHE A 133 10.10 -0.43 1.91
C PHE A 133 10.92 0.48 0.99
N TYR A 134 11.73 1.37 1.57
CA TYR A 134 12.55 2.33 0.85
C TYR A 134 13.69 1.62 0.12
N HIS A 135 14.38 0.71 0.81
CA HIS A 135 15.44 -0.09 0.18
C HIS A 135 14.93 -0.98 -0.94
N ILE A 136 13.73 -1.58 -0.79
CA ILE A 136 13.09 -2.36 -1.85
C ILE A 136 12.84 -1.46 -3.07
N ALA A 137 12.21 -0.29 -2.86
CA ALA A 137 11.90 0.64 -3.95
C ALA A 137 13.17 1.11 -4.68
N LYS A 138 14.20 1.52 -3.93
CA LYS A 138 15.49 1.99 -4.48
C LYS A 138 16.20 0.90 -5.27
N GLN A 139 16.35 -0.30 -4.70
CA GLN A 139 17.08 -1.39 -5.35
C GLN A 139 16.32 -2.03 -6.53
N ALA A 140 14.99 -1.98 -6.51
CA ALA A 140 14.15 -2.45 -7.62
C ALA A 140 13.93 -1.37 -8.70
N ASN A 141 14.39 -0.14 -8.48
CA ASN A 141 14.14 1.02 -9.35
C ASN A 141 12.64 1.21 -9.64
N VAL A 142 11.83 1.21 -8.58
CA VAL A 142 10.38 1.43 -8.65
C VAL A 142 9.98 2.56 -7.69
N PRO A 143 8.90 3.30 -7.97
CA PRO A 143 8.44 4.35 -7.08
C PRO A 143 7.81 3.81 -5.80
N ILE A 144 7.75 4.69 -4.81
CA ILE A 144 6.93 4.57 -3.61
C ILE A 144 5.65 5.39 -3.84
N ILE A 145 4.49 4.76 -3.71
CA ILE A 145 3.19 5.43 -3.68
C ILE A 145 2.76 5.58 -2.23
N LEU A 146 2.42 6.78 -1.80
CA LEU A 146 1.87 7.01 -0.46
C LEU A 146 0.36 6.78 -0.50
N ALA A 147 -0.15 5.89 0.35
CA ALA A 147 -1.58 5.62 0.49
C ALA A 147 -2.07 6.17 1.84
N LEU A 148 -2.92 7.19 1.80
CA LEU A 148 -3.36 7.94 2.97
C LEU A 148 -4.84 7.68 3.26
N ALA A 149 -5.16 7.40 4.53
CA ALA A 149 -6.53 7.35 5.03
C ALA A 149 -6.82 8.61 5.85
N ASP A 150 -7.58 9.56 5.27
CA ASP A 150 -8.04 10.75 5.98
C ASP A 150 -9.46 10.53 6.50
N TYR A 151 -9.61 10.46 7.82
CA TYR A 151 -10.88 10.21 8.50
C TYR A 151 -11.79 11.43 8.59
N LYS A 152 -11.25 12.64 8.48
CA LYS A 152 -12.03 13.89 8.47
C LYS A 152 -12.66 14.10 7.11
N ALA A 153 -11.87 13.99 6.05
CA ALA A 153 -12.32 14.06 4.66
C ALA A 153 -13.03 12.78 4.20
N LYS A 154 -12.86 11.66 4.94
CA LYS A 154 -13.32 10.32 4.57
C LYS A 154 -12.80 9.90 3.18
N THR A 155 -11.49 10.06 2.96
CA THR A 155 -10.85 9.69 1.70
C THR A 155 -9.71 8.70 1.92
N PHE A 156 -9.63 7.71 1.03
CA PHE A 156 -8.45 6.87 0.87
C PHE A 156 -7.76 7.29 -0.43
N SER A 157 -6.62 7.96 -0.34
CA SER A 157 -5.99 8.68 -1.46
C SER A 157 -4.56 8.25 -1.71
N PHE A 158 -4.06 8.58 -2.90
CA PHE A 158 -2.68 8.31 -3.35
C PHE A 158 -2.02 9.61 -3.82
N PRO A 159 -1.80 10.57 -2.90
CA PRO A 159 -1.50 11.95 -3.27
C PRO A 159 -0.12 12.13 -3.91
N VAL A 160 0.83 11.23 -3.62
CA VAL A 160 2.23 11.41 -4.02
C VAL A 160 2.85 10.09 -4.45
N VAL A 161 3.65 10.19 -5.51
CA VAL A 161 4.53 9.15 -6.02
C VAL A 161 5.96 9.68 -5.91
N ILE A 162 6.81 8.97 -5.17
CA ILE A 162 8.19 9.37 -4.89
C ILE A 162 9.13 8.32 -5.46
N TYR A 163 10.12 8.74 -6.24
CA TYR A 163 11.24 7.88 -6.61
C TYR A 163 12.35 8.08 -5.58
N PRO A 164 12.80 6.99 -4.91
CA PRO A 164 13.91 7.07 -3.95
C PRO A 164 15.13 7.77 -4.55
N SER A 165 15.55 8.86 -3.92
CA SER A 165 16.73 9.64 -4.30
C SER A 165 17.99 9.12 -3.60
N ASP A 166 19.11 9.82 -3.81
CA ASP A 166 20.36 9.59 -3.08
C ASP A 166 20.36 10.19 -1.68
N ASP A 167 19.45 11.11 -1.38
CA ASP A 167 19.23 11.64 -0.04
C ASP A 167 17.99 10.99 0.59
N MET A 168 18.20 9.84 1.23
CA MET A 168 17.13 9.11 1.89
C MET A 168 16.47 9.91 3.01
N GLU A 169 17.23 10.75 3.72
CA GLU A 169 16.67 11.51 4.84
C GLU A 169 15.70 12.55 4.31
N ALA A 170 16.09 13.31 3.28
CA ALA A 170 15.20 14.29 2.64
C ALA A 170 13.91 13.63 2.11
N ASP A 171 14.02 12.48 1.45
CA ASP A 171 12.87 11.72 0.98
C ASP A 171 11.95 11.29 2.14
N LEU A 172 12.53 10.78 3.23
CA LEU A 172 11.76 10.34 4.40
C LEU A 172 11.06 11.51 5.08
N GLN A 173 11.71 12.67 5.23
CA GLN A 173 11.09 13.88 5.76
C GLN A 173 9.88 14.31 4.91
N GLN A 174 10.00 14.28 3.59
CA GLN A 174 8.88 14.54 2.69
C GLN A 174 7.74 13.53 2.87
N ILE A 175 8.08 12.24 2.99
CA ILE A 175 7.10 11.17 3.23
C ILE A 175 6.35 11.40 4.54
N TYR A 176 7.06 11.71 5.63
CA TYR A 176 6.45 11.95 6.94
C TYR A 176 5.51 13.15 6.93
N ALA A 177 5.91 14.26 6.31
CA ALA A 177 5.07 15.44 6.15
C ALA A 177 3.78 15.13 5.37
N HIS A 178 3.87 14.34 4.29
CA HIS A 178 2.67 13.92 3.56
C HIS A 178 1.75 13.05 4.43
N PHE A 179 2.28 12.10 5.19
CA PHE A 179 1.44 11.32 6.11
C PHE A 179 0.82 12.16 7.22
N ALA A 180 1.54 13.17 7.71
CA ALA A 180 1.04 14.09 8.73
C ALA A 180 -0.09 14.99 8.22
N SER A 181 -0.20 15.20 6.90
CA SER A 181 -1.29 15.98 6.31
C SER A 181 -2.67 15.31 6.39
N ALA A 182 -2.73 13.99 6.61
CA ALA A 182 -3.99 13.26 6.73
C ALA A 182 -4.47 13.19 8.18
N THR A 183 -5.78 13.33 8.39
CA THR A 183 -6.38 13.14 9.73
C THR A 183 -6.49 11.63 10.06
N PRO A 184 -5.72 11.08 11.01
CA PRO A 184 -5.79 9.67 11.36
C PRO A 184 -7.01 9.38 12.25
N LYS A 185 -7.37 8.10 12.41
CA LYS A 185 -8.46 7.71 13.34
C LYS A 185 -8.13 8.02 14.79
N HIS A 186 -6.88 7.79 15.18
CA HIS A 186 -6.40 8.02 16.54
C HIS A 186 -5.08 8.80 16.51
N PRO A 187 -5.13 10.14 16.54
CA PRO A 187 -3.93 10.99 16.51
C PRO A 187 -2.90 10.66 17.61
N SER A 188 -3.36 10.23 18.79
CA SER A 188 -2.49 9.83 19.90
C SER A 188 -1.67 8.56 19.64
N LYS A 189 -1.91 7.84 18.53
CA LYS A 189 -1.21 6.61 18.17
C LYS A 189 -0.21 6.77 17.03
N LEU A 190 -0.07 7.97 16.47
CA LEU A 190 0.88 8.25 15.41
C LEU A 190 2.30 7.79 15.78
N SER A 191 3.03 7.21 14.83
CA SER A 191 4.47 6.98 14.99
C SER A 191 5.24 8.26 15.30
N GLY A 192 6.41 8.13 15.95
CA GLY A 192 7.32 9.22 16.28
C GLY A 192 7.62 10.12 15.07
N PRO A 193 8.07 9.57 13.92
CA PRO A 193 8.39 10.38 12.75
C PRO A 193 7.20 11.18 12.22
N VAL A 194 6.04 10.55 12.02
CA VAL A 194 4.84 11.28 11.51
C VAL A 194 4.32 12.30 12.52
N ARG A 195 4.38 11.97 13.82
CA ARG A 195 3.93 12.87 14.90
C ARG A 195 4.75 14.16 14.94
N ALA A 196 6.04 14.10 14.64
CA ALA A 196 6.92 15.27 14.63
C ALA A 196 6.45 16.35 13.64
N HIS A 197 5.77 15.96 12.55
CA HIS A 197 5.23 16.87 11.53
C HIS A 197 3.71 17.12 11.68
N TYR A 198 3.06 16.52 12.67
CA TYR A 198 1.60 16.54 12.77
C TYR A 198 1.11 17.77 13.53
N GLY A 199 0.43 18.67 12.81
CA GLY A 199 -0.10 19.92 13.37
C GLY A 199 0.80 21.14 13.16
N GLU A 200 1.87 21.00 12.38
CA GLU A 200 2.58 22.11 11.72
C GLU A 200 1.70 22.76 10.63
#